data_AF-A0A1I2H7H2-F1
#
_entry.id   AF-A0A1I2H7H2-F1
#
_cell.length_a   1.000
_cell.length_b   1.000
_cell.length_c   1.000
_cell.angle_alpha   90.00
_cell.angle_beta   90.00
_cell.angle_gamma   90.00
#
_symmetry.space_group_name_H-M   'P 1'
#
loop_
_entity.id
_entity.type
_entity.pdbx_description
1 polymer ?
#
loop_
_entity_poly.entity_id
_entity_poly.type
_entity_poly.pdbx_seq_one_letter_code
_entity_poly.pdbx_strand_id
1 'polypeptide(L)'
;MTIQIINLGTPPKGADGDTNRTALDKCNYNFTDLDGRVTTAQTTANSAGQAANIAKTAADTAKATADTAKATADLALTSSNPVFLGSIGKTGVYQQFSYRVSNTGTDRGIGGSWPEWTQNRTPALQLDAMNNVCAYMLARATHWGVRHLAAIDVYEGGSGTSAPQLHMHVGSTQNAFQFLEGGNAVFAGTLTQNSDYRIKRDVVGIDPAMAASSLRSVRPVEYRDDREPEDAARRAGVIAHELAEPFPLLVEGVKDAVRRSVRLEGDTTPYEPGTEPVGYKPPTQVAYDEPVLQNVNYVGLLPYVIAAWKHTDDLLQRAMARIAVLEQRP
;
A
#
# COMPACT_ATOMS: atom_id res chain seq x y z
N MET A 1 42.13 -63.88 23.44
CA MET A 1 42.32 -65.20 24.09
C MET A 1 43.72 -65.65 23.76
N THR A 2 44.48 -66.16 24.73
CA THR A 2 45.82 -66.67 24.47
C THR A 2 45.71 -68.14 24.10
N ILE A 3 46.26 -68.56 22.96
CA ILE A 3 46.25 -69.98 22.60
C ILE A 3 47.08 -70.78 23.60
N GLN A 4 46.59 -71.97 23.96
CA GLN A 4 47.35 -72.91 24.79
C GLN A 4 47.99 -73.94 23.87
N ILE A 5 49.32 -73.96 23.83
CA ILE A 5 50.10 -74.96 23.08
C ILE A 5 50.26 -76.24 23.89
N ILE A 6 50.39 -77.37 23.19
CA ILE A 6 50.64 -78.67 23.79
C ILE A 6 52.08 -78.70 24.31
N ASN A 7 52.27 -78.95 25.60
CA ASN A 7 53.59 -79.10 26.20
C ASN A 7 54.15 -80.50 25.90
N LEU A 8 55.30 -80.57 25.22
CA LEU A 8 55.90 -81.83 24.77
C LEU A 8 56.99 -82.37 25.70
N GLY A 9 57.35 -81.66 26.77
CA GLY A 9 58.45 -82.06 27.66
C GLY A 9 59.81 -82.15 26.93
N THR A 10 60.76 -82.90 27.50
CA THR A 10 62.12 -83.08 26.96
C THR A 10 62.20 -84.17 25.89
N PRO A 11 63.01 -84.02 24.82
CA PRO A 11 63.15 -85.05 23.79
C PRO A 11 63.73 -86.38 24.34
N PRO A 12 63.27 -87.55 23.86
CA PRO A 12 63.88 -88.84 24.20
C PRO A 12 65.29 -88.99 23.61
N LYS A 13 66.20 -89.72 24.29
CA LYS A 13 67.63 -89.87 23.90
C LYS A 13 67.90 -90.97 22.84
N GLY A 14 66.88 -91.67 22.35
CA GLY A 14 67.01 -92.76 21.38
C GLY A 14 67.12 -92.29 19.93
N ALA A 15 67.76 -93.09 19.07
CA ALA A 15 67.97 -92.78 17.65
C ALA A 15 66.72 -92.97 16.76
N ASP A 16 65.67 -93.61 17.27
CA ASP A 16 64.42 -93.85 16.55
C ASP A 16 63.46 -92.67 16.77
N GLY A 17 63.05 -91.99 15.69
CA GLY A 17 62.29 -90.75 15.74
C GLY A 17 60.93 -90.84 16.46
N ASP A 18 60.65 -89.91 17.36
CA ASP A 18 59.37 -89.79 18.08
C ASP A 18 58.29 -89.16 17.18
N THR A 19 57.51 -90.03 16.54
CA THR A 19 56.44 -89.65 15.61
C THR A 19 55.29 -88.90 16.29
N ASN A 20 55.01 -89.21 17.57
CA ASN A 20 53.97 -88.53 18.34
C ASN A 20 54.39 -87.09 18.67
N ARG A 21 55.63 -86.88 19.10
CA ARG A 21 56.17 -85.53 19.32
C ARG A 21 56.11 -84.70 18.04
N THR A 22 56.54 -85.28 16.92
CA THR A 22 56.51 -84.62 15.61
C THR A 22 55.08 -84.23 15.19
N ALA A 23 54.09 -85.09 15.47
CA ALA A 23 52.69 -84.80 15.17
C ALA A 23 52.15 -83.64 16.04
N LEU A 24 52.50 -83.61 17.33
CA LEU A 24 52.07 -82.56 18.25
C LEU A 24 52.78 -81.23 17.98
N ASP A 25 54.05 -81.24 17.56
CA ASP A 25 54.76 -80.05 17.07
C ASP A 25 54.06 -79.44 15.84
N LYS A 26 53.67 -80.28 14.88
CA LYS A 26 52.88 -79.82 13.72
C LYS A 26 51.52 -79.24 14.14
N CYS A 27 50.87 -79.82 15.15
CA CYS A 27 49.62 -79.28 15.69
C CYS A 27 49.85 -77.88 16.29
N ASN A 28 50.89 -77.72 17.13
CA ASN A 28 51.25 -76.43 17.71
C ASN A 28 51.56 -75.37 16.64
N TYR A 29 52.28 -75.75 15.58
CA TYR A 29 52.55 -74.88 14.44
C TYR A 29 51.26 -74.45 13.73
N ASN A 30 50.39 -75.41 13.39
CA ASN A 30 49.12 -75.13 12.72
C ASN A 30 48.21 -74.23 13.57
N PHE A 31 48.15 -74.44 14.89
CA PHE A 31 47.38 -73.59 15.79
C PHE A 31 47.95 -72.17 15.87
N THR A 32 49.27 -72.02 15.89
CA THR A 32 49.92 -70.71 15.89
C THR A 32 49.67 -69.96 14.58
N ASP A 33 49.77 -70.63 13.43
CA ASP A 33 49.44 -70.04 12.13
C ASP A 33 47.96 -69.60 12.07
N LEU A 34 47.05 -70.49 12.51
CA LEU A 34 45.63 -70.19 12.53
C LEU A 34 45.30 -68.99 13.43
N ASP A 35 45.90 -68.90 14.62
CA ASP A 35 45.74 -67.76 15.52
C ASP A 35 46.25 -66.46 14.92
N GLY A 36 47.42 -66.50 14.26
CA GLY A 36 47.96 -65.35 13.52
C GLY A 36 47.04 -64.88 12.41
N ARG A 37 46.47 -65.81 11.65
CA ARG A 37 45.50 -65.53 10.58
C ARG A 37 44.18 -64.98 11.11
N VAL A 38 43.65 -65.55 12.19
CA VAL A 38 42.42 -65.07 12.85
C VAL A 38 42.63 -63.67 13.43
N THR A 39 43.75 -63.44 14.12
CA THR A 39 44.11 -62.13 14.67
C THR A 39 44.24 -61.07 13.58
N THR A 40 44.89 -61.42 12.47
CA THR A 40 44.99 -60.53 11.30
C THR A 40 43.62 -60.23 10.72
N ALA A 41 42.80 -61.27 10.48
CA ALA A 41 41.44 -61.10 9.94
C ALA A 41 40.56 -60.24 10.87
N GLN A 42 40.63 -60.45 12.18
CA GLN A 42 39.90 -59.64 13.15
C GLN A 42 40.35 -58.18 13.14
N THR A 43 41.66 -57.94 13.05
CA THR A 43 42.21 -56.58 12.97
C THR A 43 41.74 -55.90 11.68
N THR A 44 41.80 -56.59 10.55
CA THR A 44 41.30 -56.07 9.26
C THR A 44 39.80 -55.77 9.32
N ALA A 45 38.99 -56.67 9.91
CA ALA A 45 37.56 -56.47 10.06
C ALA A 45 37.24 -55.27 10.97
N ASN A 46 37.97 -55.12 12.07
CA ASN A 46 37.81 -53.98 12.98
C ASN A 46 38.17 -52.65 12.28
N SER A 47 39.29 -52.61 11.55
CA SER A 47 39.69 -51.42 10.78
C SER A 47 38.68 -51.07 9.69
N ALA A 48 38.13 -52.07 8.99
CA ALA A 48 37.08 -51.86 8.00
C ALA A 48 35.79 -51.32 8.64
N GLY A 49 35.40 -51.84 9.80
CA GLY A 49 34.25 -51.34 10.56
C GLY A 49 34.44 -49.89 11.02
N GLN A 50 35.63 -49.52 11.49
CA GLN A 50 35.94 -48.13 11.85
C GLN A 50 35.87 -47.21 10.63
N ALA A 51 36.45 -47.61 9.49
CA ALA A 51 36.39 -46.84 8.25
C ALA A 51 34.94 -46.63 7.77
N ALA A 52 34.09 -47.66 7.86
CA ALA A 52 32.68 -47.56 7.52
C ALA A 52 31.92 -46.57 8.44
N ASN A 53 32.20 -46.58 9.74
CA ASN A 53 31.60 -45.66 10.69
C ASN A 53 32.02 -44.20 10.45
N ILE A 54 33.30 -43.97 10.10
CA ILE A 54 33.81 -42.65 9.72
C ILE A 54 33.09 -42.15 8.46
N ALA A 55 32.98 -43.00 7.43
CA ALA A 55 32.30 -42.65 6.18
C ALA A 55 30.81 -42.32 6.40
N LYS A 56 30.11 -43.09 7.25
CA LYS A 56 28.72 -42.80 7.62
C LYS A 56 28.58 -41.43 8.28
N THR A 57 29.44 -41.12 9.25
CA THR A 57 29.41 -39.84 9.97
C THR A 57 29.64 -38.65 9.02
N ALA A 58 30.57 -38.81 8.07
CA ALA A 58 30.82 -37.79 7.05
C ALA A 58 29.60 -37.57 6.13
N ALA A 59 28.91 -38.64 5.73
CA ALA A 59 27.70 -38.56 4.91
C ALA A 59 26.55 -37.86 5.66
N ASP A 60 26.34 -38.17 6.94
CA ASP A 60 25.31 -37.52 7.77
C ASP A 60 25.58 -36.01 7.91
N THR A 61 26.85 -35.63 8.09
CA THR A 61 27.28 -34.22 8.17
C THR A 61 27.05 -33.49 6.85
N ALA A 62 27.38 -34.13 5.72
CA ALA A 62 27.15 -33.56 4.40
C ALA A 62 25.65 -33.36 4.12
N LYS A 63 24.81 -34.32 4.51
CA LYS A 63 23.35 -34.21 4.41
C LYS A 63 22.82 -33.02 5.22
N ALA A 64 23.23 -32.88 6.48
CA ALA A 64 22.80 -31.76 7.32
C ALA A 64 23.19 -30.39 6.73
N THR A 65 24.39 -30.32 6.14
CA THR A 65 24.87 -29.12 5.45
C THR A 65 24.01 -28.80 4.22
N ALA A 66 23.70 -29.81 3.41
CA ALA A 66 22.84 -29.65 2.23
C ALA A 66 21.40 -29.25 2.61
N ASP A 67 20.83 -29.82 3.67
CA ASP A 67 19.50 -29.46 4.16
C ASP A 67 19.45 -28.00 4.63
N THR A 68 20.51 -27.52 5.31
CA THR A 68 20.63 -26.11 5.75
C THR A 68 20.78 -25.16 4.55
N ALA A 69 21.59 -25.53 3.57
CA ALA A 69 21.76 -24.74 2.34
C ALA A 69 20.46 -24.66 1.54
N LYS A 70 19.71 -25.78 1.44
CA LYS A 70 18.39 -25.81 0.82
C LYS A 70 17.41 -24.88 1.55
N ALA A 71 17.33 -24.94 2.88
CA ALA A 71 16.45 -24.05 3.63
C ALA A 71 16.79 -22.56 3.41
N THR A 72 18.08 -22.24 3.34
CA THR A 72 18.55 -20.87 3.04
C THR A 72 18.15 -20.45 1.62
N ALA A 73 18.34 -21.33 0.63
CA ALA A 73 17.97 -21.07 -0.75
C ALA A 73 16.45 -20.92 -0.94
N ASP A 74 15.66 -21.76 -0.28
CA ASP A 74 14.18 -21.69 -0.30
C ASP A 74 13.67 -20.37 0.31
N LEU A 75 14.37 -19.80 1.30
CA LEU A 75 14.08 -18.48 1.86
C LEU A 75 14.50 -17.32 0.94
N ALA A 76 15.57 -17.50 0.15
CA ALA A 76 16.14 -16.45 -0.69
C ALA A 76 15.47 -16.35 -2.07
N LEU A 77 14.88 -17.44 -2.58
CA LEU A 77 14.16 -17.41 -3.85
C LEU A 77 12.79 -16.75 -3.65
N THR A 78 12.58 -15.61 -4.30
CA THR A 78 11.26 -14.98 -4.42
C THR A 78 10.36 -15.94 -5.20
N SER A 79 9.49 -16.67 -4.49
CA SER A 79 8.45 -17.47 -5.12
C SER A 79 7.58 -16.53 -5.96
N SER A 80 7.41 -16.87 -7.24
CA SER A 80 6.35 -16.32 -8.07
C SER A 80 5.02 -16.51 -7.32
N ASN A 81 4.34 -15.40 -7.00
CA ASN A 81 3.17 -15.33 -6.10
C ASN A 81 3.42 -15.84 -4.67
N PRO A 82 4.05 -15.04 -3.78
CA PRO A 82 4.12 -15.42 -2.37
C PRO A 82 2.70 -15.41 -1.78
N VAL A 83 2.19 -16.60 -1.48
CA VAL A 83 1.06 -16.74 -0.56
C VAL A 83 1.62 -16.45 0.83
N PHE A 84 1.24 -15.31 1.42
CA PHE A 84 1.56 -15.02 2.81
C PHE A 84 0.76 -15.96 3.73
N LEU A 85 1.30 -17.13 4.03
CA LEU A 85 0.75 -18.01 5.07
C LEU A 85 1.26 -17.53 6.43
N GLY A 86 0.46 -16.67 7.06
CA GLY A 86 0.73 -16.03 8.33
C GLY A 86 0.21 -14.60 8.37
N SER A 87 0.18 -13.99 9.55
CA SER A 87 0.06 -12.54 9.63
C SER A 87 1.29 -11.93 8.95
N ILE A 88 1.11 -11.01 7.98
CA ILE A 88 2.25 -10.16 7.58
C ILE A 88 2.72 -9.51 8.91
N GLY A 89 4.00 -9.35 9.17
CA GLY A 89 4.48 -8.93 10.49
C GLY A 89 5.99 -8.99 10.53
N LYS A 90 6.63 -8.17 11.36
CA LYS A 90 8.09 -8.14 11.48
C LYS A 90 8.54 -9.30 12.37
N THR A 91 9.45 -10.14 11.88
CA THR A 91 10.08 -11.20 12.68
C THR A 91 10.79 -10.60 13.89
N GLY A 92 10.45 -11.06 15.10
CA GLY A 92 11.12 -10.66 16.35
C GLY A 92 10.29 -9.86 17.35
N VAL A 93 9.00 -9.59 17.09
CA VAL A 93 8.12 -8.86 18.02
C VAL A 93 6.80 -9.64 18.23
N TYR A 94 6.53 -10.03 19.47
CA TYR A 94 5.33 -10.79 19.83
C TYR A 94 4.08 -9.89 19.72
N GLN A 95 3.04 -10.30 18.97
CA GLN A 95 1.71 -9.65 18.82
C GLN A 95 1.56 -8.38 17.94
N GLN A 96 2.34 -8.24 16.86
CA GLN A 96 2.08 -7.19 15.86
C GLN A 96 1.73 -7.77 14.49
N PHE A 97 0.44 -7.68 14.15
CA PHE A 97 -0.06 -7.92 12.80
C PHE A 97 0.28 -6.71 11.92
N SER A 98 0.78 -6.94 10.72
CA SER A 98 0.94 -6.03 9.56
C SER A 98 -0.25 -5.19 9.11
N TYR A 99 -1.46 -5.49 9.58
CA TYR A 99 -2.61 -4.59 9.50
C TYR A 99 -3.12 -4.27 10.90
N ARG A 100 -2.18 -3.98 11.81
CA ARG A 100 -2.45 -3.34 13.09
C ARG A 100 -1.66 -2.04 13.14
N VAL A 101 -2.37 -0.93 13.01
CA VAL A 101 -1.89 0.39 13.40
C VAL A 101 -1.81 0.40 14.94
N SER A 102 -0.72 -0.11 15.49
CA SER A 102 -0.47 -0.07 16.93
C SER A 102 0.70 0.86 17.18
N ASN A 103 0.41 2.00 17.78
CA ASN A 103 1.42 2.87 18.36
C ASN A 103 2.11 2.12 19.51
N THR A 104 3.42 1.86 19.40
CA THR A 104 4.23 1.39 20.51
C THR A 104 5.33 2.41 20.81
N GLY A 105 5.17 3.10 21.93
CA GLY A 105 6.22 3.61 22.82
C GLY A 105 7.01 4.85 22.39
N THR A 106 7.30 5.03 21.10
CA THR A 106 8.11 6.17 20.60
C THR A 106 7.74 6.65 19.20
N ASP A 107 6.89 5.93 18.47
CA ASP A 107 6.51 6.28 17.10
C ASP A 107 5.23 7.14 17.10
N ARG A 108 5.11 8.15 16.22
CA ARG A 108 3.91 9.01 16.16
C ARG A 108 2.65 8.30 15.64
N GLY A 109 2.74 7.00 15.35
CA GLY A 109 1.68 6.22 14.72
C GLY A 109 1.47 6.60 13.25
N ILE A 110 0.38 6.11 12.66
CA ILE A 110 -0.09 6.59 11.36
C ILE A 110 -0.78 7.94 11.57
N GLY A 111 -0.34 8.96 10.84
CA GLY A 111 -0.85 10.32 10.95
C GLY A 111 0.23 11.36 11.18
N GLY A 112 -0.20 12.55 11.58
CA GLY A 112 0.62 13.76 11.68
C GLY A 112 -0.23 15.01 11.55
N SER A 113 0.41 16.18 11.57
CA SER A 113 -0.27 17.46 11.37
C SER A 113 -0.99 17.49 10.02
N TRP A 114 -2.25 17.97 9.99
CA TRP A 114 -3.05 18.05 8.77
C TRP A 114 -2.33 18.74 7.58
N PRO A 115 -1.70 19.92 7.74
CA PRO A 115 -0.97 20.58 6.65
C PRO A 115 0.33 19.88 6.23
N GLU A 116 0.88 18.99 7.06
CA GLU A 116 2.14 18.28 6.79
C GLU A 116 1.93 16.99 5.98
N TRP A 117 0.83 16.90 5.25
CA TRP A 117 0.44 15.69 4.53
C TRP A 117 1.46 15.22 3.49
N THR A 118 2.30 16.13 2.98
CA THR A 118 3.43 15.86 2.07
C THR A 118 4.80 15.81 2.77
N GLN A 119 4.85 16.05 4.08
CA GLN A 119 6.08 16.18 4.85
C GLN A 119 6.19 15.04 5.86
N ASN A 120 6.04 15.34 7.15
CA ASN A 120 6.29 14.40 8.25
C ASN A 120 5.07 13.55 8.64
N ARG A 121 4.03 13.50 7.80
CA ARG A 121 2.83 12.69 8.07
C ARG A 121 3.06 11.25 7.63
N THR A 122 3.04 10.31 8.56
CA THR A 122 3.24 8.88 8.27
C THR A 122 1.94 8.28 7.71
N PRO A 123 1.90 7.82 6.44
CA PRO A 123 0.70 7.21 5.86
C PRO A 123 0.53 5.76 6.30
N ALA A 124 -0.71 5.24 6.23
CA ALA A 124 -0.96 3.81 6.41
C ALA A 124 -0.44 2.96 5.24
N LEU A 125 -0.43 3.56 4.05
CA LEU A 125 0.06 2.98 2.81
C LEU A 125 0.84 4.07 2.07
N GLN A 126 2.13 3.84 1.87
CA GLN A 126 2.97 4.66 0.99
C GLN A 126 3.29 3.86 -0.27
N LEU A 127 3.16 4.52 -1.42
CA LEU A 127 3.57 4.00 -2.71
C LEU A 127 4.71 4.87 -3.22
N ASP A 128 5.90 4.30 -3.34
CA ASP A 128 7.07 5.03 -3.83
C ASP A 128 7.03 5.09 -5.36
N ALA A 129 6.83 6.30 -5.90
CA ALA A 129 6.84 6.58 -7.33
C ALA A 129 8.26 6.95 -7.79
N MET A 130 9.03 5.98 -8.30
CA MET A 130 10.46 6.17 -8.61
C MET A 130 10.73 6.94 -9.91
N ASN A 131 9.80 6.89 -10.86
CA ASN A 131 9.92 7.42 -12.21
C ASN A 131 8.68 8.24 -12.58
N ASN A 132 8.89 9.52 -12.90
CA ASN A 132 7.86 10.50 -13.20
C ASN A 132 7.12 10.28 -14.53
N VAL A 133 7.66 9.43 -15.43
CA VAL A 133 6.99 9.05 -16.69
C VAL A 133 6.10 7.80 -16.57
N CYS A 134 6.01 7.21 -15.38
CA CYS A 134 5.17 6.02 -15.14
C CYS A 134 3.97 6.35 -14.27
N ALA A 135 2.84 5.70 -14.55
CA ALA A 135 1.71 5.66 -13.63
C ALA A 135 1.86 4.50 -12.64
N TYR A 136 1.43 4.70 -11.40
CA TYR A 136 1.50 3.73 -10.33
C TYR A 136 0.09 3.36 -9.86
N MET A 137 -0.22 2.07 -9.91
CA MET A 137 -1.54 1.54 -9.59
C MET A 137 -1.66 1.29 -8.09
N LEU A 138 -2.58 2.01 -7.43
CA LEU A 138 -2.88 1.84 -6.00
C LEU A 138 -3.71 0.58 -5.76
N ALA A 139 -4.71 0.36 -6.61
CA ALA A 139 -5.61 -0.77 -6.50
C ALA A 139 -6.25 -1.12 -7.84
N ARG A 140 -6.57 -2.41 -8.04
CA ARG A 140 -7.33 -2.88 -9.19
C ARG A 140 -8.18 -4.10 -8.85
N ALA A 141 -9.44 -4.06 -9.28
CA ALA A 141 -10.35 -5.20 -9.25
C ALA A 141 -10.36 -5.89 -10.62
N THR A 142 -10.08 -7.19 -10.64
CA THR A 142 -9.99 -7.99 -11.88
C THR A 142 -10.79 -9.28 -11.77
N HIS A 143 -11.59 -9.59 -12.79
CA HIS A 143 -12.11 -10.92 -13.04
C HIS A 143 -11.19 -11.62 -14.04
N TRP A 144 -10.27 -12.43 -13.52
CA TRP A 144 -9.25 -13.10 -14.33
C TRP A 144 -9.87 -13.97 -15.42
N GLY A 145 -9.28 -13.94 -16.62
CA GLY A 145 -9.81 -14.61 -17.80
C GLY A 145 -11.01 -13.92 -18.46
N VAL A 146 -11.55 -12.84 -17.87
CA VAL A 146 -12.70 -12.12 -18.40
C VAL A 146 -12.38 -10.65 -18.66
N ARG A 147 -12.17 -9.85 -17.60
CA ARG A 147 -11.85 -8.41 -17.72
C ARG A 147 -11.36 -7.77 -16.42
N HIS A 148 -10.69 -6.64 -16.54
CA HIS A 148 -10.52 -5.68 -15.44
C HIS A 148 -11.83 -4.92 -15.22
N LEU A 149 -12.18 -4.67 -13.94
CA LEU A 149 -13.42 -4.02 -13.55
C LEU A 149 -13.21 -2.54 -13.27
N ALA A 150 -12.21 -2.22 -12.44
CA ALA A 150 -11.83 -0.86 -12.11
C ALA A 150 -10.39 -0.82 -11.58
N ALA A 151 -9.73 0.33 -11.73
CA ALA A 151 -8.42 0.61 -11.15
C ALA A 151 -8.31 2.07 -10.68
N ILE A 152 -7.43 2.31 -9.71
CA ILE A 152 -7.05 3.64 -9.24
C ILE A 152 -5.54 3.76 -9.40
N ASP A 153 -5.12 4.76 -10.17
CA ASP A 153 -3.72 5.02 -10.49
C ASP A 153 -3.35 6.45 -10.08
N VAL A 154 -2.09 6.67 -9.75
CA VAL A 154 -1.49 8.01 -9.60
C VAL A 154 -0.41 8.19 -10.66
N TYR A 155 -0.28 9.41 -11.16
CA TYR A 155 0.70 9.76 -12.17
C TYR A 155 1.28 11.14 -11.87
N GLU A 156 2.62 11.26 -11.94
CA GLU A 156 3.31 12.53 -11.66
C GLU A 156 3.14 13.55 -12.80
N GLY A 157 2.68 13.12 -13.98
CA GLY A 157 2.45 14.01 -15.11
C GLY A 157 3.63 14.08 -16.09
N GLY A 158 4.63 13.20 -15.96
CA GLY A 158 5.66 12.99 -16.99
C GLY A 158 6.92 13.84 -16.85
N SER A 159 6.98 14.73 -15.86
CA SER A 159 8.16 15.54 -15.54
C SER A 159 8.16 15.92 -14.06
N GLY A 160 9.33 16.29 -13.51
CA GLY A 160 9.45 16.72 -12.11
C GLY A 160 8.80 18.08 -11.81
N THR A 161 8.21 18.73 -12.81
CA THR A 161 7.46 20.00 -12.67
C THR A 161 6.01 19.87 -13.13
N SER A 162 5.59 18.67 -13.55
CA SER A 162 4.22 18.43 -13.98
C SER A 162 3.29 18.31 -12.78
N ALA A 163 2.04 18.72 -12.98
CA ALA A 163 0.99 18.56 -11.98
C ALA A 163 0.69 17.07 -11.74
N PRO A 164 0.72 16.58 -10.49
CA PRO A 164 0.34 15.20 -10.19
C PRO A 164 -1.16 14.98 -10.41
N GLN A 165 -1.52 13.75 -10.76
CA GLN A 165 -2.87 13.38 -11.17
C GLN A 165 -3.29 12.06 -10.52
N LEU A 166 -4.55 11.94 -10.12
CA LEU A 166 -5.18 10.70 -9.69
C LEU A 166 -6.24 10.28 -10.70
N HIS A 167 -6.13 9.05 -11.20
CA HIS A 167 -6.94 8.52 -12.27
C HIS A 167 -7.74 7.33 -11.78
N MET A 168 -9.01 7.26 -12.17
CA MET A 168 -9.86 6.09 -11.96
C MET A 168 -10.30 5.55 -13.31
N HIS A 169 -10.05 4.26 -13.50
CA HIS A 169 -10.44 3.50 -14.69
C HIS A 169 -11.65 2.64 -14.32
N VAL A 170 -12.67 2.59 -15.18
CA VAL A 170 -13.86 1.76 -14.95
C VAL A 170 -14.27 1.07 -16.24
N GLY A 171 -14.44 -0.25 -16.16
CA GLY A 171 -14.68 -1.10 -17.32
C GLY A 171 -13.54 -0.97 -18.33
N SER A 172 -13.88 -0.68 -19.59
CA SER A 172 -12.92 -0.42 -20.67
C SER A 172 -12.50 1.05 -20.79
N THR A 173 -13.10 1.95 -20.00
CA THR A 173 -12.82 3.39 -20.10
C THR A 173 -11.59 3.73 -19.26
N GLN A 174 -10.51 4.06 -19.94
CA GLN A 174 -9.33 4.62 -19.30
C GLN A 174 -9.59 6.07 -18.89
N ASN A 175 -9.07 6.48 -17.73
CA ASN A 175 -9.20 7.84 -17.21
C ASN A 175 -10.67 8.31 -17.12
N ALA A 176 -11.57 7.39 -16.74
CA ALA A 176 -13.01 7.65 -16.64
C ALA A 176 -13.31 8.82 -15.68
N PHE A 177 -12.57 8.88 -14.58
CA PHE A 177 -12.54 10.01 -13.65
C PHE A 177 -11.10 10.42 -13.40
N GLN A 178 -10.83 11.72 -13.50
CA GLN A 178 -9.51 12.29 -13.24
C GLN A 178 -9.64 13.38 -12.20
N PHE A 179 -8.79 13.34 -11.18
CA PHE A 179 -8.61 14.40 -10.20
C PHE A 179 -7.22 14.98 -10.42
N LEU A 180 -7.20 16.26 -10.76
CA LEU A 180 -6.00 16.98 -11.16
C LEU A 180 -5.62 17.95 -10.04
N GLU A 181 -4.39 18.44 -10.08
CA GLU A 181 -3.92 19.52 -9.20
C GLU A 181 -4.87 20.74 -9.23
N GLY A 182 -4.87 21.51 -8.14
CA GLY A 182 -5.74 22.68 -7.98
C GLY A 182 -7.20 22.34 -7.70
N GLY A 183 -7.53 21.06 -7.49
CA GLY A 183 -8.91 20.62 -7.24
C GLY A 183 -9.77 20.52 -8.49
N ASN A 184 -9.15 20.47 -9.68
CA ASN A 184 -9.86 20.29 -10.94
C ASN A 184 -10.23 18.80 -11.11
N ALA A 185 -11.34 18.52 -11.81
CA ALA A 185 -11.76 17.16 -12.09
C ALA A 185 -12.34 17.01 -13.50
N VAL A 186 -12.12 15.86 -14.12
CA VAL A 186 -12.67 15.50 -15.44
C VAL A 186 -13.47 14.21 -15.33
N PHE A 187 -14.69 14.24 -15.87
CA PHE A 187 -15.59 13.09 -15.98
C PHE A 187 -15.73 12.77 -17.46
N ALA A 188 -15.28 11.58 -17.90
CA ALA A 188 -15.35 11.19 -19.31
C ALA A 188 -16.79 10.94 -19.80
N GLY A 189 -17.70 10.69 -18.85
CA GLY A 189 -19.14 10.51 -19.09
C GLY A 189 -19.97 11.71 -18.65
N THR A 190 -21.22 11.45 -18.28
CA THR A 190 -22.15 12.48 -17.81
C THR A 190 -22.12 12.62 -16.28
N LEU A 191 -22.27 13.85 -15.78
CA LEU A 191 -22.62 14.10 -14.39
C LEU A 191 -24.14 14.04 -14.26
N THR A 192 -24.66 13.01 -13.60
CA THR A 192 -26.12 12.79 -13.42
C THR A 192 -26.48 12.90 -11.95
N GLN A 193 -27.52 13.67 -11.62
CA GLN A 193 -28.03 13.84 -10.27
C GLN A 193 -29.42 13.20 -10.15
N ASN A 194 -29.66 12.44 -9.08
CA ASN A 194 -30.98 11.94 -8.75
C ASN A 194 -31.95 13.10 -8.50
N SER A 195 -33.09 13.10 -9.20
CA SER A 195 -34.03 14.24 -9.20
C SER A 195 -35.51 13.81 -9.15
N ASP A 196 -35.78 12.66 -8.51
CA ASP A 196 -37.13 12.11 -8.36
C ASP A 196 -37.98 12.97 -7.39
N TYR A 197 -39.30 13.04 -7.59
CA TYR A 197 -40.19 13.80 -6.70
C TYR A 197 -40.30 13.16 -5.31
N ARG A 198 -40.07 11.85 -5.17
CA ARG A 198 -40.14 11.11 -3.90
C ARG A 198 -39.01 11.45 -2.95
N ILE A 199 -37.92 12.03 -3.45
CA ILE A 199 -36.79 12.51 -2.64
C ILE A 199 -36.86 14.03 -2.43
N LYS A 200 -37.99 14.68 -2.76
CA LYS A 200 -38.19 16.13 -2.65
C LYS A 200 -39.37 16.45 -1.74
N ARG A 201 -39.22 17.51 -0.94
CA ARG A 201 -40.26 18.11 -0.12
C ARG A 201 -40.30 19.62 -0.40
N ASP A 202 -41.41 20.27 -0.06
CA ASP A 202 -41.57 21.72 -0.16
C ASP A 202 -41.28 22.26 -1.57
N VAL A 203 -41.78 21.55 -2.59
CA VAL A 203 -41.53 21.89 -3.99
C VAL A 203 -42.33 23.15 -4.36
N VAL A 204 -41.62 24.27 -4.50
CA VAL A 204 -42.17 25.55 -4.97
C VAL A 204 -41.56 25.94 -6.31
N GLY A 205 -42.33 26.67 -7.12
CA GLY A 205 -41.84 27.22 -8.37
C GLY A 205 -40.85 28.36 -8.15
N ILE A 206 -39.87 28.50 -9.04
CA ILE A 206 -38.99 29.67 -9.10
C ILE A 206 -39.77 30.83 -9.74
N ASP A 207 -39.81 31.99 -9.07
CA ASP A 207 -40.40 33.21 -9.64
C ASP A 207 -39.57 33.65 -10.87
N PRO A 208 -40.16 33.62 -12.09
CA PRO A 208 -39.46 33.96 -13.33
C PRO A 208 -38.97 35.40 -13.40
N ALA A 209 -39.74 36.37 -12.87
CA ALA A 209 -39.40 37.78 -12.93
C ALA A 209 -38.26 38.10 -11.97
N MET A 210 -38.33 37.55 -10.75
CA MET A 210 -37.25 37.65 -9.77
C MET A 210 -35.97 36.99 -10.27
N ALA A 211 -36.06 35.79 -10.85
CA ALA A 211 -34.89 35.12 -11.45
C ALA A 211 -34.24 35.99 -12.54
N ALA A 212 -35.05 36.64 -13.40
CA ALA A 212 -34.55 37.51 -14.46
C ALA A 212 -33.92 38.82 -13.94
N SER A 213 -34.46 39.42 -12.87
CA SER A 213 -33.80 40.56 -12.23
C SER A 213 -32.50 40.15 -11.53
N SER A 214 -32.51 39.03 -10.80
CA SER A 214 -31.34 38.54 -10.08
C SER A 214 -30.21 38.12 -11.03
N LEU A 215 -30.51 37.48 -12.16
CA LEU A 215 -29.47 37.16 -13.15
C LEU A 215 -28.83 38.41 -13.77
N ARG A 216 -29.62 39.47 -13.99
CA ARG A 216 -29.10 40.75 -14.53
C ARG A 216 -28.22 41.50 -13.55
N SER A 217 -28.34 41.24 -12.24
CA SER A 217 -27.46 41.82 -11.22
C SER A 217 -26.19 41.01 -10.99
N VAL A 218 -26.11 39.77 -11.50
CA VAL A 218 -24.87 38.98 -11.41
C VAL A 218 -23.80 39.61 -12.28
N ARG A 219 -22.59 39.72 -11.73
CA ARG A 219 -21.40 40.18 -12.44
C ARG A 219 -20.49 38.99 -12.79
N PRO A 220 -20.47 38.53 -14.06
CA PRO A 220 -19.45 37.60 -14.52
C PRO A 220 -18.07 38.25 -14.40
N VAL A 221 -17.08 37.47 -13.99
CA VAL A 221 -15.70 37.93 -13.86
C VAL A 221 -14.74 36.96 -14.53
N GLU A 222 -13.61 37.48 -14.96
CA GLU A 222 -12.45 36.66 -15.32
C GLU A 222 -11.34 36.90 -14.29
N TYR A 223 -10.75 35.83 -13.78
CA TYR A 223 -9.76 35.88 -12.70
C TYR A 223 -8.59 34.92 -12.95
N ARG A 224 -7.50 35.13 -12.21
CA ARG A 224 -6.41 34.16 -12.02
C ARG A 224 -6.54 33.60 -10.61
N ASP A 225 -6.24 32.33 -10.43
CA ASP A 225 -6.22 31.70 -9.12
C ASP A 225 -4.82 31.86 -8.52
N ASP A 226 -4.70 32.54 -7.39
CA ASP A 226 -3.40 32.81 -6.75
C ASP A 226 -2.70 31.53 -6.25
N ARG A 227 -3.39 30.37 -6.29
CA ARG A 227 -2.81 29.05 -5.99
C ARG A 227 -2.15 28.41 -7.21
N GLU A 228 -2.40 28.92 -8.41
CA GLU A 228 -1.81 28.45 -9.65
C GLU A 228 -0.55 29.27 -10.01
N PRO A 229 0.34 28.73 -10.87
CA PRO A 229 1.46 29.49 -11.40
C PRO A 229 1.03 30.80 -12.08
N GLU A 230 1.90 31.81 -12.07
CA GLU A 230 1.59 33.16 -12.58
C GLU A 230 1.15 33.17 -14.06
N ASP A 231 1.68 32.24 -14.84
CA ASP A 231 1.39 32.04 -16.27
C ASP A 231 0.12 31.22 -16.56
N ALA A 232 -0.61 30.77 -15.54
CA ALA A 232 -1.85 30.00 -15.70
C ALA A 232 -2.92 30.76 -16.52
N ALA A 233 -3.80 30.04 -17.20
CA ALA A 233 -4.87 30.65 -17.99
C ALA A 233 -5.89 31.38 -17.09
N ARG A 234 -6.48 32.48 -17.60
CA ARG A 234 -7.60 33.12 -16.90
C ARG A 234 -8.82 32.20 -16.91
N ARG A 235 -9.57 32.23 -15.81
CA ARG A 235 -10.81 31.47 -15.61
C ARG A 235 -11.98 32.43 -15.62
N ALA A 236 -13.11 32.00 -16.21
CA ALA A 236 -14.37 32.73 -16.13
C ALA A 236 -15.23 32.16 -15.00
N GLY A 237 -15.92 33.02 -14.26
CA GLY A 237 -16.79 32.60 -13.17
C GLY A 237 -17.53 33.76 -12.53
N VAL A 238 -17.91 33.56 -11.28
CA VAL A 238 -18.55 34.56 -10.42
C VAL A 238 -17.89 34.58 -9.05
N ILE A 239 -18.04 35.69 -8.34
CA ILE A 239 -17.56 35.81 -6.97
C ILE A 239 -18.65 35.32 -6.02
N ALA A 240 -18.35 34.29 -5.23
CA ALA A 240 -19.34 33.62 -4.37
C ALA A 240 -20.09 34.58 -3.44
N HIS A 241 -19.39 35.54 -2.82
CA HIS A 241 -20.04 36.50 -1.91
C HIS A 241 -20.96 37.50 -2.63
N GLU A 242 -20.70 37.82 -3.90
CA GLU A 242 -21.59 38.64 -4.72
C GLU A 242 -22.81 37.84 -5.18
N LEU A 243 -22.63 36.53 -5.44
CA LEU A 243 -23.72 35.64 -5.86
C LEU A 243 -24.67 35.27 -4.71
N ALA A 244 -24.19 35.24 -3.47
CA ALA A 244 -24.96 34.80 -2.30
C ALA A 244 -26.19 35.68 -2.02
N GLU A 245 -26.13 36.97 -2.34
CA GLU A 245 -27.27 37.89 -2.17
C GLU A 245 -28.42 37.58 -3.14
N PRO A 246 -28.22 37.55 -4.48
CA PRO A 246 -29.29 37.22 -5.43
C PRO A 246 -29.66 35.73 -5.48
N PHE A 247 -28.73 34.81 -5.15
CA PHE A 247 -28.92 33.37 -5.23
C PHE A 247 -28.34 32.62 -4.02
N PRO A 248 -28.95 32.75 -2.82
CA PRO A 248 -28.41 32.16 -1.59
C PRO A 248 -28.36 30.63 -1.62
N LEU A 249 -29.23 29.96 -2.38
CA LEU A 249 -29.25 28.50 -2.51
C LEU A 249 -28.11 27.94 -3.38
N LEU A 250 -27.36 28.80 -4.07
CA LEU A 250 -26.26 28.41 -4.96
C LEU A 250 -24.89 28.60 -4.31
N VAL A 251 -24.83 29.19 -3.12
CA VAL A 251 -23.57 29.48 -2.42
C VAL A 251 -23.53 28.73 -1.10
N GLU A 252 -22.48 27.94 -0.91
CA GLU A 252 -22.18 27.29 0.36
C GLU A 252 -21.05 28.03 1.07
N GLY A 253 -21.18 28.18 2.40
CA GLY A 253 -20.21 28.87 3.25
C GLY A 253 -20.59 30.33 3.56
N VAL A 254 -19.89 30.90 4.53
CA VAL A 254 -20.14 32.26 5.02
C VAL A 254 -19.00 33.18 4.60
N LYS A 255 -19.34 34.41 4.18
CA LYS A 255 -18.35 35.40 3.75
C LYS A 255 -17.38 35.71 4.89
N ASP A 256 -16.09 35.74 4.58
CA ASP A 256 -14.99 36.05 5.51
C ASP A 256 -14.97 35.14 6.75
N ALA A 257 -15.60 33.97 6.66
CA ALA A 257 -15.59 33.02 7.75
C ALA A 257 -14.17 32.52 8.00
N VAL A 258 -13.78 32.49 9.26
CA VAL A 258 -12.53 31.90 9.71
C VAL A 258 -12.82 30.69 10.58
N ARG A 259 -12.03 29.65 10.40
CA ARG A 259 -12.02 28.50 11.29
C ARG A 259 -10.78 28.60 12.15
N ARG A 260 -10.99 28.69 13.46
CA ARG A 260 -9.91 28.57 14.44
C ARG A 260 -9.38 27.15 14.36
N SER A 261 -8.18 27.01 13.82
CA SER A 261 -7.43 25.77 13.80
C SER A 261 -6.39 25.80 14.91
N VAL A 262 -6.02 24.63 15.41
CA VAL A 262 -4.97 24.49 16.42
C VAL A 262 -3.86 23.67 15.81
N ARG A 263 -2.66 24.25 15.80
CA ARG A 263 -1.43 23.51 15.53
C ARG A 263 -0.73 23.26 16.86
N LEU A 264 -0.13 22.09 17.00
CA LEU A 264 0.78 21.82 18.10
C LEU A 264 2.17 22.33 17.71
N GLU A 265 2.74 23.23 18.51
CA GLU A 265 4.12 23.69 18.38
C GLU A 265 4.97 23.07 19.50
N GLY A 266 6.17 22.58 19.15
CA GLY A 266 7.08 21.89 20.06
C GLY A 266 7.20 20.38 19.79
N ASP A 267 7.65 19.62 20.78
CA ASP A 267 7.79 18.16 20.66
C ASP A 267 6.41 17.48 20.76
N THR A 268 5.86 17.09 19.61
CA THR A 268 4.56 16.42 19.50
C THR A 268 4.62 14.90 19.65
N THR A 269 5.74 14.36 20.13
CA THR A 269 5.90 12.93 20.39
C THR A 269 5.00 12.51 21.56
N PRO A 270 4.11 11.51 21.38
CA PRO A 270 3.27 11.01 22.46
C PRO A 270 4.08 10.08 23.36
N TYR A 271 4.44 10.54 24.54
CA TYR A 271 5.07 9.71 25.58
C TYR A 271 3.99 9.05 26.46
N GLU A 272 4.25 7.85 26.94
CA GLU A 272 3.42 7.22 27.98
C GLU A 272 3.62 7.99 29.30
N PRO A 273 2.58 8.17 30.14
CA PRO A 273 2.71 8.91 31.38
C PRO A 273 3.82 8.35 32.27
N GLY A 274 4.84 9.16 32.58
CA GLY A 274 6.00 8.77 33.38
C GLY A 274 7.20 8.25 32.58
N THR A 275 7.11 8.16 31.25
CA THR A 275 8.24 7.80 30.36
C THR A 275 8.80 9.01 29.62
N GLU A 276 8.45 10.23 30.02
CA GLU A 276 8.91 11.44 29.36
C GLU A 276 10.43 11.66 29.57
N PRO A 277 11.18 12.10 28.54
CA PRO A 277 12.58 12.47 28.70
C PRO A 277 12.79 13.58 29.73
N VAL A 278 13.93 13.55 30.42
CA VAL A 278 14.31 14.60 31.38
C VAL A 278 14.37 15.96 30.66
N GLY A 279 13.56 16.92 31.11
CA GLY A 279 13.45 18.24 30.50
C GLY A 279 12.39 18.38 29.40
N TYR A 280 11.59 17.33 29.15
CA TYR A 280 10.46 17.39 28.23
C TYR A 280 9.49 18.52 28.59
N LYS A 281 9.10 19.29 27.57
CA LYS A 281 8.04 20.28 27.65
C LYS A 281 6.92 19.84 26.70
N PRO A 282 5.70 19.63 27.21
CA PRO A 282 4.56 19.30 26.37
C PRO A 282 4.36 20.32 25.24
N PRO A 283 3.91 19.88 24.05
CA PRO A 283 3.67 20.78 22.94
C PRO A 283 2.57 21.79 23.31
N THR A 284 2.78 23.04 22.94
CA THR A 284 1.82 24.10 23.16
C THR A 284 0.84 24.17 22.00
N GLN A 285 -0.45 24.26 22.32
CA GLN A 285 -1.49 24.50 21.33
C GLN A 285 -1.45 25.97 20.90
N VAL A 286 -1.03 26.21 19.65
CA VAL A 286 -1.05 27.54 19.04
C VAL A 286 -2.26 27.60 18.11
N ALA A 287 -3.18 28.49 18.46
CA ALA A 287 -4.34 28.75 17.65
C ALA A 287 -3.98 29.71 16.51
N TYR A 288 -4.46 29.40 15.32
CA TYR A 288 -4.39 30.29 14.16
C TYR A 288 -5.71 30.25 13.40
N ASP A 289 -6.01 31.33 12.71
CA ASP A 289 -7.26 31.48 11.96
C ASP A 289 -7.01 31.09 10.50
N GLU A 290 -7.74 30.09 10.03
CA GLU A 290 -7.74 29.67 8.62
C GLU A 290 -8.98 30.25 7.92
N PRO A 291 -8.84 30.90 6.76
CA PRO A 291 -9.99 31.30 5.95
C PRO A 291 -10.80 30.08 5.50
N VAL A 292 -12.12 30.15 5.67
CA VAL A 292 -13.08 29.17 5.15
C VAL A 292 -13.60 29.67 3.82
N LEU A 293 -13.33 28.91 2.75
CA LEU A 293 -13.75 29.27 1.40
C LEU A 293 -15.26 29.04 1.19
N GLN A 294 -15.87 29.91 0.40
CA GLN A 294 -17.23 29.73 -0.11
C GLN A 294 -17.19 29.01 -1.46
N ASN A 295 -18.20 28.17 -1.73
CA ASN A 295 -18.31 27.40 -2.97
C ASN A 295 -19.58 27.76 -3.75
N VAL A 296 -19.54 27.65 -5.08
CA VAL A 296 -20.68 27.95 -5.97
C VAL A 296 -21.17 26.69 -6.67
N ASN A 297 -22.48 26.42 -6.59
CA ASN A 297 -23.16 25.41 -7.39
C ASN A 297 -23.51 25.96 -8.78
N TYR A 298 -22.55 25.90 -9.71
CA TYR A 298 -22.74 26.38 -11.07
C TYR A 298 -23.85 25.65 -11.85
N VAL A 299 -24.02 24.34 -11.64
CA VAL A 299 -25.07 23.56 -12.32
C VAL A 299 -26.47 23.98 -11.83
N GLY A 300 -26.59 24.33 -10.54
CA GLY A 300 -27.81 24.83 -9.94
C GLY A 300 -28.29 26.18 -10.49
N LEU A 301 -27.45 26.92 -11.21
CA LEU A 301 -27.85 28.16 -11.87
C LEU A 301 -28.81 27.92 -13.05
N LEU A 302 -28.74 26.74 -13.69
CA LEU A 302 -29.54 26.43 -14.88
C LEU A 302 -31.06 26.54 -14.67
N PRO A 303 -31.67 25.99 -13.59
CA PRO A 303 -33.08 26.23 -13.27
C PRO A 303 -33.48 27.72 -13.23
N TYR A 304 -32.62 28.59 -12.69
CA TYR A 304 -32.88 30.03 -12.64
C TYR A 304 -32.78 30.66 -14.03
N VAL A 305 -31.80 30.26 -14.84
CA VAL A 305 -31.68 30.69 -16.25
C VAL A 305 -32.92 30.30 -17.05
N ILE A 306 -33.43 29.08 -16.87
CA ILE A 306 -34.67 28.61 -17.52
C ILE A 306 -35.87 29.45 -17.07
N ALA A 307 -36.00 29.74 -15.77
CA ALA A 307 -37.08 30.57 -15.24
C ALA A 307 -37.02 32.00 -15.81
N ALA A 308 -35.84 32.63 -15.79
CA ALA A 308 -35.64 33.97 -16.33
C ALA A 308 -35.87 34.05 -17.84
N TRP A 309 -35.46 33.01 -18.59
CA TRP A 309 -35.72 32.92 -20.01
C TRP A 309 -37.22 32.89 -20.31
N LYS A 310 -37.99 32.07 -19.58
CA LYS A 310 -39.47 32.03 -19.72
C LYS A 310 -40.10 33.41 -19.49
N HIS A 311 -39.59 34.18 -18.53
CA HIS A 311 -40.07 35.54 -18.30
C HIS A 311 -39.76 36.47 -19.49
N THR A 312 -38.53 36.40 -20.00
CA THR A 312 -38.09 37.24 -21.13
C THR A 312 -38.85 36.90 -22.41
N ASP A 313 -39.12 35.62 -22.65
CA ASP A 313 -39.92 35.15 -23.78
C ASP A 313 -41.37 35.66 -23.72
N ASP A 314 -42.02 35.61 -22.54
CA ASP A 314 -43.36 36.17 -22.34
C ASP A 314 -43.38 37.70 -22.60
N LEU A 315 -42.37 38.44 -22.13
CA LEU A 315 -42.26 39.87 -22.42
C LEU A 315 -42.07 40.15 -23.91
N LEU A 316 -41.25 39.35 -24.60
CA LEU A 316 -41.01 39.48 -26.03
C LEU A 316 -42.29 39.21 -26.82
N GLN A 317 -43.02 38.13 -26.51
CA GLN A 317 -44.29 37.80 -27.15
C GLN A 317 -45.32 38.91 -26.97
N ARG A 318 -45.41 39.50 -25.77
CA ARG A 318 -46.29 40.66 -25.50
C ARG A 318 -45.87 41.89 -26.31
N ALA A 319 -44.57 42.15 -26.41
CA ALA A 319 -44.06 43.26 -27.21
C ALA A 319 -44.39 43.07 -28.70
N MET A 320 -44.17 41.87 -29.24
CA MET A 320 -44.51 41.53 -30.62
C MET A 320 -46.00 41.68 -30.90
N ALA A 321 -46.87 41.18 -30.01
CA ALA A 321 -48.31 41.34 -30.14
C ALA A 321 -48.73 42.82 -30.14
N ARG A 322 -48.11 43.64 -29.28
CA ARG A 322 -48.37 45.09 -29.25
C ARG A 322 -47.90 45.79 -30.52
N ILE A 323 -46.72 45.43 -31.03
CA ILE A 323 -46.20 45.98 -32.30
C ILE A 323 -47.14 45.63 -33.45
N ALA A 324 -47.58 44.37 -33.56
CA ALA A 324 -48.52 43.94 -34.59
C ALA A 324 -49.85 44.73 -34.56
N VAL A 325 -50.35 45.07 -33.37
CA VAL A 325 -51.54 45.93 -33.22
C VAL A 325 -51.26 47.37 -33.65
N LEU A 326 -50.07 47.90 -33.38
CA LEU A 326 -49.68 49.25 -33.78
C LEU A 326 -49.47 49.36 -35.29
N GLU A 327 -48.90 48.34 -35.93
CA GLU A 327 -48.70 48.29 -37.39
C GLU A 327 -50.03 48.21 -38.17
N GLN A 328 -51.12 47.80 -37.53
CA GLN A 328 -52.47 47.77 -38.12
C GLN A 328 -53.22 49.10 -38.02
N ARG A 329 -52.65 50.12 -37.35
CA ARG A 329 -53.25 51.46 -37.28
C ARG A 329 -52.75 52.31 -38.47
N PRO A 330 -53.64 52.78 -39.35
CA PRO A 330 -53.28 53.56 -40.54
C PRO A 330 -52.69 54.93 -40.24
#